data_AF-A0A2V5P6M4-F1
#
_entry.id   AF-A0A2V5P6M4-F1
#
_cell.length_a   1.000
_cell.length_b   1.000
_cell.length_c   1.000
_cell.angle_alpha   90.00
_cell.angle_beta   90.00
_cell.angle_gamma   90.00
#
_symmetry.space_group_name_H-M   'P 1'
#
loop_
_entity.id
_entity.type
_entity.pdbx_description
1 polymer ?
#
loop_
_entity_poly.entity_id
_entity_poly.type
_entity_poly.pdbx_seq_one_letter_code
_entity_poly.pdbx_strand_id
1 'polypeptide(L)'
;HELRALAHIVDMHQLPKDPESYFAPAQPTSHTRRRAMTPFELNRYLDYCSESLALISKIAALYVQGFQDPVLLDAVDDVEDLTAGFSRKIWQKITILEGLRRTLPAEAESGR
;
A
#
# COMPACT_ATOMS: atom_id res chain seq x y z
N HIS A 1 1.00 -0.23 -21.50
CA HIS A 1 2.18 -0.41 -20.62
C HIS A 1 2.32 0.67 -19.54
N GLU A 2 1.92 1.92 -19.77
CA GLU A 2 2.11 3.02 -18.79
C GLU A 2 1.36 2.81 -17.47
N LEU A 3 0.09 2.40 -17.50
CA LEU A 3 -0.69 2.12 -16.28
C LEU A 3 -0.05 1.03 -15.40
N ARG A 4 0.51 0.00 -16.04
CA ARG A 4 1.26 -1.06 -15.36
C ARG A 4 2.51 -0.48 -14.67
N ALA A 5 3.25 0.39 -15.35
CA ALA A 5 4.41 1.06 -14.76
C ALA A 5 4.02 1.95 -13.57
N LEU A 6 2.92 2.71 -13.67
CA LEU A 6 2.40 3.51 -12.56
C LEU A 6 2.02 2.64 -11.35
N ALA A 7 1.35 1.51 -11.57
CA ALA A 7 1.01 0.57 -10.49
C ALA A 7 2.27 0.04 -9.78
N HIS A 8 3.32 -0.28 -10.55
CA HIS A 8 4.61 -0.71 -9.98
C HIS A 8 5.33 0.42 -9.23
N ILE A 9 5.23 1.67 -9.66
CA ILE A 9 5.80 2.81 -8.92
C ILE A 9 5.13 2.93 -7.55
N VAL A 10 3.80 2.78 -7.48
CA VAL A 10 3.08 2.76 -6.20
C VAL A 10 3.57 1.58 -5.33
N ASP A 11 3.67 0.38 -5.90
CA ASP A 11 4.19 -0.81 -5.21
C ASP A 11 5.60 -0.56 -4.64
N MET A 12 6.51 -0.04 -5.45
CA MET A 12 7.88 0.27 -5.04
C MET A 12 7.97 1.24 -3.86
N HIS A 13 7.10 2.26 -3.83
CA HIS A 13 7.09 3.24 -2.75
C HIS A 13 6.46 2.71 -1.47
N GLN A 14 5.49 1.79 -1.57
CA GLN A 14 4.91 1.13 -0.40
C GLN A 14 5.77 -0.02 0.14
N LEU A 15 6.59 -0.70 -0.68
CA LEU A 15 7.43 -1.83 -0.25
C LEU A 15 8.19 -1.61 1.08
N PRO A 16 8.91 -0.48 1.30
CA PRO A 16 9.64 -0.25 2.55
C PRO A 16 8.75 0.04 3.77
N LYS A 17 7.43 0.14 3.60
CA LYS A 17 6.45 0.43 4.66
C LYS A 17 6.04 -0.86 5.36
N ASP A 18 6.93 -1.39 6.17
CA ASP A 18 6.68 -2.58 6.99
C ASP A 18 6.06 -2.19 8.35
N PRO A 19 4.84 -2.64 8.69
CA PRO A 19 4.20 -2.34 9.98
C PRO A 19 5.00 -2.78 11.22
N GLU A 20 5.66 -3.93 11.18
CA GLU A 20 6.36 -4.49 12.35
C GLU A 20 7.53 -3.60 12.78
N SER A 21 8.23 -3.03 11.80
CA SER A 21 9.30 -2.05 12.00
C SER A 21 8.88 -0.81 12.79
N TYR A 22 7.58 -0.49 12.92
CA TYR A 22 7.08 0.67 13.67
C TYR A 22 6.81 0.38 15.15
N PHE A 23 6.74 -0.88 15.53
CA PHE A 23 6.38 -1.31 16.89
C PHE A 23 7.46 -2.15 17.58
N ALA A 24 8.45 -2.67 16.85
CA ALA A 24 9.61 -3.31 17.46
C ALA A 24 10.35 -2.32 18.40
N PRO A 25 10.87 -2.73 19.56
CA PRO A 25 11.83 -1.93 20.32
C PRO A 25 12.99 -1.62 19.38
N ALA A 26 13.22 -0.34 19.09
CA ALA A 26 14.30 0.06 18.20
C ALA A 26 15.63 -0.35 18.85
N GLN A 27 16.16 -1.53 18.50
CA GLN A 27 17.60 -1.75 18.57
C GLN A 27 18.14 -1.08 17.31
N PRO A 28 18.71 0.14 17.41
CA PRO A 28 19.22 0.83 16.26
C PRO A 28 20.48 0.07 15.85
N THR A 29 20.38 -0.76 14.82
CA THR A 29 21.57 -1.17 14.08
C THR A 29 21.92 -0.03 13.12
N SER A 30 23.18 0.06 12.70
CA SER A 30 23.63 1.09 11.75
C SER A 30 22.85 1.13 10.42
N HIS A 31 22.00 0.14 10.16
CA HIS A 31 21.19 -0.01 8.95
C HIS A 31 19.69 0.19 9.18
N THR A 32 19.22 0.46 10.41
CA THR A 32 17.80 0.71 10.67
C THR A 32 17.38 2.04 10.05
N ARG A 33 16.56 2.00 8.99
CA ARG A 33 15.97 3.22 8.40
C ARG A 33 15.16 3.95 9.48
N ARG A 34 15.43 5.25 9.68
CA ARG A 34 14.66 6.10 10.59
C ARG A 34 13.17 5.99 10.26
N ARG A 35 12.33 5.78 11.30
CA ARG A 35 10.88 5.86 11.20
C ARG A 35 10.50 7.29 10.80
N ALA A 36 10.14 7.48 9.53
CA ALA A 36 9.75 8.79 9.00
C ALA A 36 8.27 9.12 9.23
N MET A 37 7.48 8.16 9.73
CA MET A 37 6.03 8.27 9.88
C MET A 37 5.61 7.76 11.27
N THR A 38 4.57 8.34 11.83
CA THR A 38 3.81 7.75 12.94
C THR A 38 2.96 6.59 12.42
N PRO A 39 2.48 5.67 13.29
CA PRO A 39 1.54 4.62 12.89
C PRO A 39 0.29 5.16 12.18
N PHE A 40 -0.23 6.32 12.62
CA PHE A 40 -1.36 6.98 11.98
C PHE A 40 -1.03 7.46 10.56
N GLU A 41 0.12 8.12 10.37
CA GLU A 41 0.56 8.57 9.05
C GLU A 41 0.85 7.40 8.10
N LEU A 42 1.37 6.30 8.62
CA LEU A 42 1.59 5.07 7.86
C LEU A 42 0.27 4.48 7.35
N ASN A 43 -0.75 4.39 8.21
CA ASN A 43 -2.07 3.89 7.85
C ASN A 43 -2.67 4.74 6.70
N ARG A 44 -2.69 6.07 6.88
CA ARG A 44 -3.18 7.00 5.86
C ARG A 44 -2.37 6.95 4.55
N TYR A 45 -1.05 6.80 4.63
CA TYR A 45 -0.20 6.64 3.45
C TYR A 45 -0.57 5.38 2.65
N LEU A 46 -0.81 4.28 3.35
CA LEU A 46 -1.22 3.01 2.76
C LEU A 46 -2.62 3.11 2.12
N ASP A 47 -3.56 3.81 2.76
CA ASP A 47 -4.87 4.09 2.15
C ASP A 47 -4.73 4.88 0.85
N TYR A 48 -3.93 5.94 0.81
CA TYR A 48 -3.69 6.71 -0.41
C TYR A 48 -3.05 5.89 -1.53
N CYS A 49 -2.19 4.93 -1.18
CA CYS A 49 -1.63 4.00 -2.16
C CYS A 49 -2.73 3.09 -2.75
N SER A 50 -3.67 2.61 -1.91
CA SER A 50 -4.82 1.83 -2.37
C SER A 50 -5.76 2.63 -3.26
N GLU A 51 -6.03 3.89 -2.90
CA GLU A 51 -6.82 4.82 -3.73
C GLU A 51 -6.15 5.07 -5.09
N SER A 52 -4.83 5.27 -5.09
CA SER A 52 -4.06 5.46 -6.33
C SER A 52 -4.15 4.24 -7.26
N LEU A 53 -4.05 3.02 -6.69
CA LEU A 53 -4.21 1.78 -7.46
C LEU A 53 -5.64 1.62 -8.01
N ALA A 54 -6.65 1.99 -7.22
CA ALA A 54 -8.04 1.97 -7.68
C ALA A 54 -8.28 2.96 -8.83
N LEU A 55 -7.67 4.15 -8.78
CA LEU A 55 -7.71 5.10 -9.90
C LEU A 55 -7.02 4.53 -11.15
N ILE A 56 -5.87 3.87 -11.00
CA ILE A 56 -5.16 3.24 -12.13
C ILE A 56 -6.02 2.15 -12.79
N SER A 57 -6.66 1.27 -12.02
CA SER A 57 -7.59 0.25 -12.57
C SER A 57 -8.79 0.89 -13.27
N LYS A 58 -9.41 1.92 -12.69
CA LYS A 58 -10.54 2.61 -13.32
C LYS A 58 -10.14 3.28 -14.63
N ILE A 59 -8.95 3.88 -14.71
CA ILE A 59 -8.44 4.46 -15.95
C ILE A 59 -8.20 3.36 -17.00
N ALA A 60 -7.71 2.18 -16.59
CA ALA A 60 -7.56 1.03 -17.50
C ALA A 60 -8.92 0.61 -18.08
N ALA A 61 -9.94 0.45 -17.23
CA ALA A 61 -11.30 0.10 -17.67
C ALA A 61 -11.90 1.16 -18.62
N LEU A 62 -11.62 2.45 -18.38
CA LEU A 62 -12.07 3.53 -19.27
C LEU A 62 -11.43 3.47 -20.66
N TYR A 63 -10.18 3.01 -20.79
CA TYR A 63 -9.52 2.92 -22.10
C TYR A 63 -10.18 1.92 -23.05
N VAL A 64 -10.78 0.86 -22.50
CA VAL A 64 -11.48 -0.16 -23.29
C VAL A 64 -12.98 0.07 -23.36
N GLN A 65 -13.48 1.16 -22.77
CA GLN A 65 -14.89 1.50 -22.79
C GLN A 65 -15.35 1.75 -24.24
N GLY A 66 -16.17 0.83 -24.76
CA GLY A 66 -16.69 0.89 -26.13
C GLY A 66 -15.90 0.04 -27.15
N PHE A 67 -14.85 -0.66 -26.73
CA PHE A 67 -14.15 -1.64 -27.55
C PHE A 67 -14.67 -3.05 -27.28
N GLN A 68 -14.70 -3.89 -28.31
CA GLN A 68 -15.05 -5.32 -28.23
C GLN A 68 -13.89 -6.17 -28.78
N ASP A 69 -12.66 -5.74 -28.50
CA ASP A 69 -11.43 -6.44 -28.89
C ASP A 69 -10.96 -7.29 -27.70
N PRO A 70 -10.98 -8.64 -27.82
CA PRO A 70 -10.54 -9.52 -26.74
C PRO A 70 -9.10 -9.28 -26.29
N VAL A 71 -8.19 -8.85 -27.18
CA VAL A 71 -6.79 -8.58 -26.84
C VAL A 71 -6.66 -7.34 -25.97
N LEU A 72 -7.47 -6.31 -26.24
CA LEU A 72 -7.50 -5.11 -25.41
C LEU A 72 -8.13 -5.37 -24.04
N LEU A 73 -9.19 -6.18 -23.99
CA LEU A 73 -9.85 -6.58 -22.75
C LEU A 73 -8.89 -7.36 -21.85
N ASP A 74 -8.22 -8.38 -22.38
CA ASP A 74 -7.23 -9.19 -21.65
C ASP A 74 -6.07 -8.32 -21.09
N ALA A 75 -5.60 -7.35 -21.88
CA ALA A 75 -4.56 -6.42 -21.44
C ALA A 75 -5.01 -5.48 -20.31
N VAL A 76 -6.31 -5.16 -20.21
CA VAL A 76 -6.88 -4.39 -19.10
C VAL A 76 -7.08 -5.27 -17.88
N ASP A 77 -7.61 -6.48 -18.06
CA ASP A 77 -7.78 -7.47 -16.99
C ASP A 77 -6.46 -7.70 -16.25
N ASP A 78 -5.34 -7.83 -16.98
CA ASP A 78 -3.97 -7.88 -16.41
C ASP A 78 -3.66 -6.71 -15.45
N VAL A 79 -4.09 -5.49 -15.79
CA VAL A 79 -3.84 -4.29 -14.97
C VAL A 79 -4.76 -4.27 -13.76
N GLU A 80 -6.02 -4.69 -13.92
CA GLU A 80 -6.96 -4.82 -12.82
C GLU A 80 -6.49 -5.87 -11.81
N ASP A 81 -6.03 -7.03 -12.28
CA ASP A 81 -5.48 -8.09 -11.44
C ASP A 81 -4.21 -7.64 -10.71
N LEU A 82 -3.32 -6.92 -11.41
CA LEU A 82 -2.10 -6.37 -10.81
C LEU A 82 -2.42 -5.39 -9.69
N THR A 83 -3.28 -4.42 -9.96
CA THR A 83 -3.67 -3.39 -8.98
C THR A 83 -4.43 -4.00 -7.80
N ALA A 84 -5.33 -4.96 -8.05
CA ALA A 84 -6.00 -5.72 -7.00
C ALA A 84 -4.98 -6.51 -6.15
N GLY A 85 -3.97 -7.09 -6.77
CA GLY A 85 -2.86 -7.77 -6.10
C GLY A 85 -2.08 -6.85 -5.16
N PHE A 86 -1.75 -5.65 -5.60
CA PHE A 86 -1.06 -4.65 -4.77
C PHE A 86 -1.95 -4.10 -3.65
N SER A 87 -3.22 -3.84 -3.92
CA SER A 87 -4.19 -3.43 -2.90
C SER A 87 -4.36 -4.49 -1.80
N ARG A 88 -4.33 -5.79 -2.14
CA ARG A 88 -4.33 -6.88 -1.14
C ARG A 88 -3.09 -6.83 -0.25
N LYS A 89 -1.88 -6.61 -0.80
CA LYS A 89 -0.65 -6.45 0.00
C LYS A 89 -0.75 -5.27 0.95
N ILE A 90 -1.32 -4.15 0.49
CA ILE A 90 -1.50 -2.96 1.30
C ILE A 90 -2.49 -3.21 2.44
N TRP A 91 -3.63 -3.86 2.15
CA TRP A 91 -4.62 -4.19 3.16
C TRP A 91 -4.06 -5.12 4.24
N GLN A 92 -3.20 -6.08 3.87
CA GLN A 92 -2.47 -6.90 4.85
C GLN A 92 -1.61 -6.04 5.79
N LYS A 93 -0.88 -5.05 5.24
CA LYS A 93 -0.08 -4.12 6.05
C LYS A 93 -0.93 -3.29 7.01
N ILE A 94 -2.06 -2.77 6.54
CA ILE A 94 -3.02 -2.03 7.37
C ILE A 94 -3.54 -2.91 8.51
N THR A 95 -3.94 -4.15 8.19
CA THR A 95 -4.47 -5.11 9.18
C THR A 95 -3.44 -5.42 10.27
N ILE A 96 -2.17 -5.65 9.88
CA ILE A 96 -1.07 -5.89 10.83
C ILE A 96 -0.82 -4.64 11.68
N LEU A 97 -0.74 -3.46 11.07
CA LEU A 97 -0.54 -2.18 11.75
C LEU A 97 -1.62 -1.91 12.81
N GLU A 98 -2.89 -2.20 12.48
CA GLU A 98 -4.00 -2.07 13.40
C GLU A 98 -3.98 -3.11 14.52
N GLY A 99 -3.63 -4.36 14.19
CA GLY A 99 -3.45 -5.44 15.17
C GLY A 99 -2.39 -5.07 16.21
N LEU A 100 -1.22 -4.63 15.75
CA LEU A 100 -0.11 -4.20 16.60
C LEU A 100 -0.50 -3.01 17.50
N ARG A 101 -1.23 -2.03 16.96
CA ARG A 101 -1.75 -0.89 17.73
C ARG A 101 -2.71 -1.31 18.85
N ARG A 102 -3.49 -2.37 18.65
CA ARG A 102 -4.43 -2.87 19.69
C ARG A 102 -3.73 -3.67 20.79
N THR A 103 -2.67 -4.41 20.44
CA THR A 103 -1.93 -5.25 21.39
C THR A 103 -0.95 -4.48 22.26
N LEU A 104 -0.50 -3.30 21.82
CA LEU A 104 0.41 -2.46 22.59
C LEU A 104 -0.41 -1.50 23.45
N PRO A 105 -0.34 -1.58 24.80
CA PRO A 105 -1.01 -0.63 25.66
C PRO A 105 -0.52 0.79 25.37
N ALA A 106 -1.39 1.78 25.60
CA ALA A 106 -1.07 3.20 25.51
C ALA A 106 -0.10 3.62 26.65
N GLU A 107 1.10 3.05 26.68
CA GLU A 107 2.14 3.42 27.64
C GLU A 107 2.92 4.63 27.13
N ALA A 108 2.28 5.80 27.08
CA ALA A 108 2.99 7.09 26.92
C ALA A 108 2.17 8.35 27.26
N GLU A 109 1.01 8.28 27.94
CA GLU A 109 0.32 9.50 28.45
C GLU A 109 0.30 9.61 29.98
N SER A 110 1.05 8.77 30.70
CA SER A 110 1.26 8.90 32.16
C SER A 110 2.72 9.24 32.48
N GLY A 111 3.18 10.39 31.99
CA GLY A 111 4.58 10.77 32.17
C GLY A 111 4.94 12.20 31.78
N ARG A 112 4.10 13.20 32.09
CA ARG A 112 4.49 14.57 32.50
C ARG A 112 3.27 15.45 32.70
#